data_AF-A0A4Y9V3G6-F1
#
_entry.id   AF-A0A4Y9V3G6-F1
#
_cell.length_a   1.000
_cell.length_b   1.000
_cell.length_c   1.000
_cell.angle_alpha   90.00
_cell.angle_beta   90.00
_cell.angle_gamma   90.00
#
_symmetry.space_group_name_H-M   'P 1'
#
loop_
_entity.id
_entity.type
_entity.pdbx_description
1 polymer ?
#
loop_
_entity_poly.entity_id
_entity_poly.type
_entity_poly.pdbx_seq_one_letter_code
_entity_poly.pdbx_strand_id
1 'polypeptide(L)'
;MTYDDHNGTDFRLPSLAAQKAGVDVRAAAGGRVLRTRNDAPDGAFTKSGREAVREAECGNGIVIEHPEQWETQYCHLAAGSVLVKPGDKVDLGQPIGRVGLSGLTEYPHLHFTVRHNGAVVDPFAYGVRPESCEGGQSLWLAALRPKLEYQERAILNAGFTTGPVTMELIEDGSAESQKPSAGSMAIVAFVRAIGLKAGDAQWLVIKDPLENVIAENRSAPLQANKAQFMLFAGKKRPPGGWERGSYKATYVVERDGQIVLRKDLELML
;
A
#
# COMPACT_ATOMS: atom_id res chain seq x y z
N MET A 1 4.74 7.74 -1.32
CA MET A 1 4.82 9.12 -0.79
C MET A 1 5.51 9.06 0.54
N THR A 2 6.33 10.05 0.84
CA THR A 2 6.97 10.17 2.15
C THR A 2 7.01 11.64 2.57
N TYR A 3 7.48 11.92 3.78
CA TYR A 3 7.66 13.25 4.35
C TYR A 3 9.15 13.55 4.52
N ASP A 4 9.49 14.82 4.73
CA ASP A 4 10.86 15.25 4.98
C ASP A 4 11.43 14.52 6.21
N ASP A 5 12.73 14.22 6.20
CA ASP A 5 13.45 13.45 7.24
C ASP A 5 13.08 11.95 7.36
N HIS A 6 12.24 11.42 6.46
CA HIS A 6 12.02 9.98 6.38
C HIS A 6 13.28 9.25 5.90
N ASN A 7 13.83 8.39 6.75
CA ASN A 7 15.14 7.76 6.56
C ASN A 7 15.10 6.38 5.88
N GLY A 8 14.03 6.09 5.13
CA GLY A 8 13.84 4.80 4.47
C GLY A 8 12.79 4.83 3.36
N THR A 9 12.42 3.65 2.88
CA THR A 9 11.34 3.43 1.92
C THR A 9 10.25 2.59 2.53
N ASP A 10 9.01 3.06 2.46
CA ASP A 10 7.85 2.31 2.94
C ASP A 10 7.15 1.56 1.81
N PHE A 11 7.03 0.25 1.95
CA PHE A 11 6.27 -0.63 1.08
C PHE A 11 4.94 -0.99 1.74
N ARG A 12 3.89 -0.24 1.38
CA ARG A 12 2.55 -0.37 1.97
C ARG A 12 1.80 -1.60 1.47
N LEU A 13 1.10 -2.28 2.39
CA LEU A 13 0.04 -3.24 2.05
C LEU A 13 -1.32 -2.55 1.88
N PRO A 14 -2.22 -3.11 1.05
CA PRO A 14 -3.51 -2.48 0.77
C PRO A 14 -4.49 -2.48 1.95
N SER A 15 -4.34 -3.40 2.91
CA SER A 15 -5.23 -3.51 4.07
C SER A 15 -4.68 -4.39 5.19
N LEU A 16 -5.30 -4.33 6.37
CA LEU A 16 -5.07 -5.26 7.47
C LEU A 16 -5.44 -6.71 7.10
N ALA A 17 -6.44 -6.93 6.24
CA ALA A 17 -6.75 -8.26 5.73
C ALA A 17 -5.57 -8.86 4.94
N ALA A 18 -4.91 -8.06 4.08
CA ALA A 18 -3.72 -8.51 3.36
C ALA A 18 -2.55 -8.82 4.31
N GLN A 19 -2.36 -8.00 5.36
CA GLN A 19 -1.39 -8.27 6.40
C GLN A 19 -1.66 -9.58 7.14
N LYS A 20 -2.91 -9.83 7.55
CA LYS A 20 -3.35 -11.06 8.22
C LYS A 20 -3.21 -12.31 7.34
N ALA A 21 -3.42 -12.17 6.04
CA ALA A 21 -3.18 -13.25 5.07
C ALA A 21 -1.69 -13.65 4.97
N GLY A 22 -0.79 -12.74 5.41
CA GLY A 22 0.64 -12.95 5.46
C GLY A 22 1.32 -12.49 4.18
N VAL A 23 2.21 -11.50 4.30
CA VAL A 23 3.10 -11.06 3.22
C VAL A 23 4.53 -11.23 3.69
N ASP A 24 5.26 -12.12 3.02
CA ASP A 24 6.65 -12.40 3.36
C ASP A 24 7.55 -11.20 3.08
N VAL A 25 8.40 -10.88 4.05
CA VAL A 25 9.56 -10.01 3.86
C VAL A 25 10.75 -10.89 3.51
N ARG A 26 11.45 -10.51 2.45
CA ARG A 26 12.58 -11.25 1.90
C ARG A 26 13.86 -10.44 2.01
N ALA A 27 14.97 -11.11 2.30
CA ALA A 27 16.28 -10.47 2.33
C ALA A 27 16.61 -9.87 0.96
N ALA A 28 16.89 -8.56 0.92
CA ALA A 28 17.18 -7.83 -0.31
C ALA A 28 18.54 -8.20 -0.92
N ALA A 29 19.44 -8.79 -0.13
CA ALA A 29 20.73 -9.31 -0.54
C ALA A 29 21.21 -10.39 0.44
N GLY A 30 22.17 -11.22 0.02
CA GLY A 30 22.81 -12.19 0.90
C GLY A 30 23.68 -11.51 1.96
N GLY A 31 23.72 -12.05 3.18
CA GLY A 31 24.39 -11.38 4.29
C GLY A 31 24.35 -12.15 5.59
N ARG A 32 24.75 -11.49 6.68
CA ARG A 32 24.69 -12.01 8.05
C ARG A 32 23.73 -11.17 8.88
N VAL A 33 22.86 -11.82 9.65
CA VAL A 33 21.92 -11.13 10.53
C VAL A 33 22.68 -10.56 11.73
N LEU A 34 22.61 -9.24 11.90
CA LEU A 34 23.25 -8.53 13.01
C LEU A 34 22.36 -8.45 14.25
N ARG A 35 21.10 -8.04 14.06
CA ARG A 35 20.17 -7.70 15.14
C ARG A 35 18.76 -8.09 14.76
N THR A 36 17.97 -8.50 15.75
CA THR A 36 16.55 -8.75 15.58
C THR A 36 15.75 -8.26 16.80
N ARG A 37 14.46 -7.97 16.58
CA ARG A 37 13.43 -7.85 17.62
C ARG A 37 12.17 -8.54 17.12
N ASN A 38 11.45 -9.29 17.97
CA ASN A 38 10.31 -10.12 17.54
C ASN A 38 9.11 -10.14 18.51
N ASP A 39 9.19 -9.40 19.61
CA ASP A 39 8.23 -9.42 20.73
C ASP A 39 7.44 -8.12 20.87
N ALA A 40 7.68 -7.10 20.02
CA ALA A 40 6.90 -5.88 20.02
C ALA A 40 5.47 -6.14 19.51
N PRO A 41 4.42 -5.76 20.24
CA PRO A 41 3.04 -6.02 19.84
C PRO A 41 2.63 -5.20 18.61
N ASP A 42 1.85 -5.81 17.73
CA ASP A 42 1.22 -5.13 16.60
C ASP A 42 0.12 -4.15 17.06
N GLY A 43 0.07 -2.98 16.43
CA GLY A 43 -0.93 -1.94 16.67
C GLY A 43 -0.77 -1.17 17.97
N ALA A 44 0.38 -1.27 18.65
CA ALA A 44 0.66 -0.55 19.88
C ALA A 44 0.53 0.98 19.71
N PHE A 45 1.07 1.52 18.62
CA PHE A 45 0.99 2.94 18.31
C PHE A 45 -0.46 3.42 18.13
N THR A 46 -1.26 2.72 17.32
CA THR A 46 -2.66 3.07 17.07
C THR A 46 -3.51 3.00 18.34
N LYS A 47 -3.21 2.07 19.25
CA LYS A 47 -3.96 1.89 20.51
C LYS A 47 -3.55 2.85 21.61
N SER A 48 -2.27 3.20 21.70
CA SER A 48 -1.69 3.83 22.89
C SER A 48 -0.78 5.03 22.60
N GLY A 49 -0.67 5.44 21.33
CA GLY A 49 0.09 6.62 20.90
C GLY A 49 1.60 6.42 20.88
N ARG A 50 2.31 7.52 20.57
CA ARG A 50 3.77 7.53 20.36
C ARG A 50 4.58 7.06 21.57
N GLU A 51 4.16 7.43 22.77
CA GLU A 51 4.88 7.09 24.01
C GLU A 51 5.00 5.57 24.20
N ALA A 52 3.98 4.80 23.79
CA ALA A 52 3.98 3.35 23.90
C ALA A 52 5.03 2.66 23.01
N VAL A 53 5.59 3.36 22.02
CA VAL A 53 6.53 2.79 21.03
C VAL A 53 7.87 3.53 20.99
N ARG A 54 8.13 4.48 21.89
CA ARG A 54 9.33 5.35 21.83
C ARG A 54 10.66 4.57 21.83
N GLU A 55 10.73 3.45 22.55
CA GLU A 55 11.93 2.59 22.64
C GLU A 55 11.99 1.54 21.51
N ALA A 56 10.95 1.51 20.68
CA ALA A 56 10.73 0.51 19.66
C ALA A 56 10.07 1.10 18.42
N GLU A 57 10.54 2.25 17.93
CA GLU A 57 9.96 2.90 16.75
C GLU A 57 9.99 1.99 15.52
N CYS A 58 11.10 1.27 15.30
CA CYS A 58 11.20 0.22 14.27
C CYS A 58 10.28 -1.00 14.53
N GLY A 59 9.72 -1.14 15.74
CA GLY A 59 8.95 -2.31 16.14
C GLY A 59 9.80 -3.58 16.12
N ASN A 60 9.21 -4.67 15.63
CA ASN A 60 9.94 -5.87 15.26
C ASN A 60 10.70 -5.62 13.97
N GLY A 61 11.93 -6.10 13.91
CA GLY A 61 12.77 -5.82 12.78
C GLY A 61 14.03 -6.66 12.74
N ILE A 62 14.72 -6.55 11.62
CA ILE A 62 15.94 -7.30 11.30
C ILE A 62 16.94 -6.31 10.72
N VAL A 63 18.20 -6.39 11.16
CA VAL A 63 19.32 -5.73 10.49
C VAL A 63 20.23 -6.81 9.92
N ILE A 64 20.59 -6.68 8.65
CA ILE A 64 21.44 -7.61 7.92
C ILE A 64 22.64 -6.82 7.40
N GLU A 65 23.84 -7.28 7.73
CA GLU A 65 25.07 -6.76 7.13
C GLU A 65 25.41 -7.56 5.86
N HIS A 66 26.01 -6.86 4.92
CA HIS A 66 26.44 -7.36 3.64
C HIS A 66 27.94 -7.03 3.45
N PRO A 67 28.60 -7.62 2.44
CA PRO A 67 29.97 -7.24 2.08
C PRO A 67 30.11 -5.73 1.88
N GLU A 68 31.34 -5.21 2.00
CA GLU A 68 31.65 -3.80 1.72
C GLU A 68 30.86 -2.78 2.57
N GLN A 69 30.58 -3.11 3.84
CA GLN A 69 29.94 -2.20 4.81
C GLN A 69 28.53 -1.74 4.41
N TRP A 70 27.82 -2.56 3.64
CA TRP A 70 26.41 -2.37 3.34
C TRP A 70 25.56 -2.99 4.44
N GLU A 71 24.46 -2.32 4.79
CA GLU A 71 23.45 -2.86 5.71
C GLU A 71 22.04 -2.64 5.16
N THR A 72 21.15 -3.60 5.42
CA THR A 72 19.71 -3.44 5.21
C THR A 72 18.98 -3.61 6.54
N GLN A 73 17.98 -2.76 6.77
CA GLN A 73 17.10 -2.82 7.93
C GLN A 73 15.65 -2.97 7.48
N TYR A 74 14.94 -3.88 8.12
CA TYR A 74 13.53 -4.22 7.87
C TYR A 74 12.77 -3.96 9.17
N CYS A 75 11.83 -3.02 9.16
CA CYS A 75 11.06 -2.63 10.35
C CYS A 75 9.57 -2.96 10.20
N HIS A 76 8.84 -2.82 11.31
CA HIS A 76 7.39 -3.03 11.42
C HIS A 76 6.95 -4.46 11.10
N LEU A 77 7.79 -5.45 11.37
CA LEU A 77 7.46 -6.86 11.15
C LEU A 77 6.36 -7.32 12.12
N ALA A 78 5.58 -8.33 11.73
CA ALA A 78 4.52 -8.86 12.57
C ALA A 78 5.10 -9.54 13.82
N ALA A 79 4.41 -9.39 14.96
CA ALA A 79 4.84 -9.99 16.22
C ALA A 79 5.00 -11.52 16.07
N GLY A 80 6.14 -12.05 16.51
CA GLY A 80 6.46 -13.47 16.38
C GLY A 80 6.78 -13.97 14.96
N SER A 81 6.83 -13.09 13.95
CA SER A 81 7.02 -13.52 12.55
C SER A 81 8.47 -13.62 12.10
N VAL A 82 9.44 -13.08 12.85
CA VAL A 82 10.86 -13.12 12.47
C VAL A 82 11.36 -14.57 12.44
N LEU A 83 11.95 -14.97 11.30
CA LEU A 83 12.38 -16.35 11.00
C LEU A 83 13.89 -16.59 11.19
N VAL A 84 14.63 -15.55 11.56
CA VAL A 84 16.10 -15.57 11.67
C VAL A 84 16.56 -14.99 13.00
N LYS A 85 17.79 -15.28 13.40
CA LYS A 85 18.41 -14.78 14.63
C LYS A 85 19.80 -14.19 14.35
N PRO A 86 20.34 -13.35 15.25
CA PRO A 86 21.70 -12.83 15.12
C PRO A 86 22.73 -13.94 14.87
N GLY A 87 23.61 -13.72 13.91
CA GLY A 87 24.64 -14.67 13.46
C GLY A 87 24.22 -15.56 12.28
N ASP A 88 22.93 -15.69 11.98
CA ASP A 88 22.48 -16.47 10.81
C ASP A 88 22.99 -15.86 9.50
N LYS A 89 23.32 -16.72 8.54
CA LYS A 89 23.54 -16.32 7.15
C LYS A 89 22.22 -16.40 6.40
N VAL A 90 21.96 -15.43 5.54
CA VAL A 90 20.80 -15.43 4.65
C VAL A 90 21.23 -15.25 3.20
N ASP A 91 20.46 -15.84 2.29
CA ASP A 91 20.61 -15.65 0.86
C ASP A 91 19.65 -14.58 0.33
N LEU A 92 19.98 -14.01 -0.84
CA LEU A 92 19.09 -13.12 -1.57
C LEU A 92 17.71 -13.77 -1.78
N GLY A 93 16.64 -13.06 -1.41
CA GLY A 93 15.27 -13.51 -1.59
C GLY A 93 14.78 -14.51 -0.53
N GLN A 94 15.62 -14.92 0.42
CA GLN A 94 15.23 -15.77 1.53
C GLN A 94 14.14 -15.08 2.37
N PRO A 95 13.02 -15.75 2.68
CA PRO A 95 12.05 -15.24 3.66
C PRO A 95 12.69 -15.07 5.03
N ILE A 96 12.53 -13.90 5.64
CA ILE A 96 13.12 -13.54 6.94
C ILE A 96 12.08 -13.11 7.99
N GLY A 97 10.86 -12.81 7.55
CA GLY A 97 9.74 -12.47 8.43
C GLY A 97 8.49 -12.14 7.63
N ARG A 98 7.50 -11.51 8.27
CA ARG A 98 6.29 -11.02 7.58
C ARG A 98 6.02 -9.57 7.92
N VAL A 99 5.40 -8.85 6.98
CA VAL A 99 4.94 -7.48 7.20
C VAL A 99 3.92 -7.46 8.35
N GLY A 100 4.05 -6.49 9.26
CA GLY A 100 3.20 -6.33 10.43
C GLY A 100 2.73 -4.91 10.64
N LEU A 101 2.49 -4.58 11.92
CA LEU A 101 2.02 -3.27 12.38
C LEU A 101 2.68 -2.92 13.73
N SER A 102 3.89 -3.39 13.97
CA SER A 102 4.62 -3.13 15.22
C SER A 102 5.44 -1.84 15.15
N GLY A 103 5.61 -1.17 16.29
CA GLY A 103 6.36 0.08 16.37
C GLY A 103 5.56 1.31 15.93
N LEU A 104 6.25 2.35 15.46
CA LEU A 104 5.69 3.65 15.09
C LEU A 104 5.04 3.58 13.70
N THR A 105 3.91 2.90 13.60
CA THR A 105 3.20 2.65 12.33
C THR A 105 1.68 2.70 12.50
N GLU A 106 0.98 3.27 11.51
CA GLU A 106 -0.47 3.43 11.49
C GLU A 106 -1.18 2.47 10.53
N TYR A 107 -0.43 1.86 9.62
CA TYR A 107 -0.95 0.98 8.58
C TYR A 107 0.09 -0.08 8.21
N PRO A 108 -0.32 -1.27 7.76
CA PRO A 108 0.62 -2.35 7.51
C PRO A 108 1.55 -2.02 6.34
N HIS A 109 2.85 -1.95 6.62
CA HIS A 109 3.89 -1.69 5.64
C HIS A 109 5.24 -2.23 6.11
N LEU A 110 6.16 -2.43 5.17
CA LEU A 110 7.58 -2.64 5.47
C LEU A 110 8.27 -1.29 5.37
N HIS A 111 8.90 -0.82 6.45
CA HIS A 111 9.89 0.25 6.37
C HIS A 111 11.27 -0.38 6.12
N PHE A 112 11.90 0.04 5.02
CA PHE A 112 13.15 -0.52 4.52
C PHE A 112 14.22 0.57 4.45
N THR A 113 15.32 0.38 5.18
CA THR A 113 16.47 1.30 5.16
C THR A 113 17.68 0.60 4.56
N VAL A 114 18.41 1.29 3.70
CA VAL A 114 19.73 0.87 3.22
C VAL A 114 20.79 1.81 3.79
N ARG A 115 21.89 1.24 4.27
CA ARG A 115 23.06 2.00 4.71
C ARG A 115 24.31 1.53 3.99
N HIS A 116 25.23 2.46 3.75
CA HIS A 116 26.59 2.18 3.28
C HIS A 116 27.57 3.03 4.09
N ASN A 117 28.58 2.37 4.69
CA ASN A 117 29.55 3.03 5.59
C ASN A 117 28.86 3.81 6.73
N GLY A 118 27.79 3.24 7.29
CA GLY A 118 27.02 3.84 8.39
C GLY A 118 26.05 4.96 7.99
N ALA A 119 26.11 5.47 6.75
CA ALA A 119 25.20 6.51 6.26
C ALA A 119 23.95 5.88 5.60
N VAL A 120 22.78 6.44 5.86
CA VAL A 120 21.53 6.10 5.14
C VAL A 120 21.65 6.56 3.70
N VAL A 121 21.24 5.71 2.76
CA VAL A 121 21.27 6.00 1.33
C VAL A 121 19.94 5.66 0.66
N ASP A 122 19.61 6.40 -0.40
CA ASP A 122 18.44 6.09 -1.23
C ASP A 122 18.75 4.89 -2.15
N PRO A 123 18.03 3.75 -2.03
CA PRO A 123 18.25 2.59 -2.91
C PRO A 123 17.77 2.80 -4.35
N PHE A 124 16.97 3.84 -4.63
CA PHE A 124 16.51 4.18 -5.97
C PHE A 124 17.48 5.07 -6.72
N ALA A 125 18.25 5.90 -6.00
CA ALA A 125 19.14 6.91 -6.57
C ALA A 125 20.48 7.01 -5.83
N TYR A 126 21.15 5.88 -5.58
CA TYR A 126 22.43 5.86 -4.87
C TYR A 126 23.49 6.73 -5.56
N GLY A 127 24.22 7.53 -4.79
CA GLY A 127 25.25 8.43 -5.32
C GLY A 127 24.69 9.70 -5.98
N VAL A 128 23.39 9.97 -5.86
CA VAL A 128 22.84 11.29 -6.21
C VAL A 128 23.49 12.36 -5.34
N ARG A 129 23.78 13.53 -5.94
CA ARG A 129 24.33 14.66 -5.19
C ARG A 129 23.25 15.19 -4.22
N PRO A 130 23.63 15.66 -3.02
CA PRO A 130 22.70 16.38 -2.17
C PRO A 130 21.98 17.48 -2.96
N GLU A 131 20.68 17.66 -2.70
CA GLU A 131 19.81 18.66 -3.34
C GLU A 131 19.55 18.44 -4.85
N SER A 132 20.02 17.34 -5.44
CA SER A 132 19.67 16.96 -6.81
C SER A 132 18.45 16.03 -6.84
N CYS A 133 17.46 16.36 -7.65
CA CYS A 133 16.32 15.48 -7.96
C CYS A 133 16.59 14.56 -9.16
N GLU A 134 17.77 14.67 -9.78
CA GLU A 134 18.16 13.89 -10.96
C GLU A 134 19.51 13.19 -10.76
N GLY A 135 19.63 11.99 -11.36
CA GLY A 135 20.84 11.17 -11.35
C GLY A 135 20.80 10.03 -10.34
N GLY A 136 22.00 9.53 -10.00
CA GLY A 136 22.18 8.37 -9.13
C GLY A 136 22.01 7.02 -9.85
N GLN A 137 22.24 5.95 -9.10
CA GLN A 137 22.15 4.57 -9.56
C GLN A 137 21.16 3.79 -8.71
N SER A 138 20.21 3.10 -9.36
CA SER A 138 19.35 2.16 -8.67
C SER A 138 20.15 0.96 -8.17
N LEU A 139 20.06 0.67 -6.87
CA LEU A 139 20.65 -0.50 -6.23
C LEU A 139 19.81 -1.77 -6.46
N TRP A 140 18.57 -1.62 -6.93
CA TRP A 140 17.69 -2.75 -7.21
C TRP A 140 18.15 -3.54 -8.43
N LEU A 141 17.97 -4.86 -8.34
CA LEU A 141 18.14 -5.78 -9.47
C LEU A 141 17.35 -5.29 -10.68
N ALA A 142 17.94 -5.36 -11.87
CA ALA A 142 17.31 -4.87 -13.10
C ALA A 142 15.92 -5.45 -13.34
N ALA A 143 15.71 -6.73 -13.00
CA ALA A 143 14.41 -7.41 -13.12
C ALA A 143 13.31 -6.86 -12.19
N LEU A 144 13.67 -6.15 -11.11
CA LEU A 144 12.73 -5.56 -10.16
C LEU A 144 12.40 -4.11 -10.47
N ARG A 145 13.26 -3.39 -11.19
CA ARG A 145 13.11 -1.95 -11.44
C ARG A 145 11.74 -1.57 -12.03
N PRO A 146 11.20 -2.26 -13.07
CA PRO A 146 9.89 -1.91 -13.60
C PRO A 146 8.73 -2.05 -12.59
N LYS A 147 8.90 -2.92 -11.59
CA LYS A 147 7.90 -3.12 -10.52
C LYS A 147 8.04 -2.10 -9.38
N LEU A 148 9.18 -1.42 -9.33
CA LEU A 148 9.57 -0.48 -8.28
C LEU A 148 9.61 0.97 -8.80
N GLU A 149 9.24 1.19 -10.05
CA GLU A 149 9.12 2.54 -10.61
C GLU A 149 8.20 3.39 -9.75
N TYR A 150 8.63 4.63 -9.51
CA TYR A 150 7.84 5.58 -8.74
C TYR A 150 6.53 5.87 -9.46
N GLN A 151 5.43 5.67 -8.76
CA GLN A 151 4.10 6.01 -9.23
C GLN A 151 3.65 7.29 -8.52
N GLU A 152 3.51 8.36 -9.30
CA GLU A 152 3.04 9.65 -8.76
C GLU A 152 1.62 9.52 -8.17
N ARG A 153 0.78 8.73 -8.84
CA ARG A 153 -0.59 8.38 -8.42
C ARG A 153 -0.75 6.88 -8.53
N ALA A 154 -1.44 6.29 -7.56
CA ALA A 154 -1.72 4.86 -7.58
C ALA A 154 -3.11 4.58 -7.01
N ILE A 155 -3.68 3.44 -7.41
CA ILE A 155 -4.90 2.90 -6.82
C ILE A 155 -4.49 1.88 -5.79
N LEU A 156 -4.82 2.16 -4.53
CA LEU A 156 -4.47 1.30 -3.41
C LEU A 156 -5.52 0.21 -3.20
N ASN A 157 -6.80 0.58 -3.25
CA ASN A 157 -7.94 -0.32 -3.09
C ASN A 157 -9.00 -0.02 -4.13
N ALA A 158 -9.66 -1.05 -4.66
CA ALA A 158 -10.80 -0.91 -5.54
C ALA A 158 -11.63 -2.19 -5.55
N GLY A 159 -12.95 -2.05 -5.59
CA GLY A 159 -13.83 -3.22 -5.59
C GLY A 159 -15.31 -2.88 -5.63
N PHE A 160 -16.12 -3.93 -5.55
CA PHE A 160 -17.56 -3.85 -5.34
C PHE A 160 -17.92 -4.30 -3.93
N THR A 161 -18.92 -3.67 -3.33
CA THR A 161 -19.46 -4.01 -2.01
C THR A 161 -20.97 -3.84 -1.95
N THR A 162 -21.61 -4.30 -0.87
CA THR A 162 -23.07 -4.35 -0.72
C THR A 162 -23.69 -3.18 0.05
N GLY A 163 -22.86 -2.26 0.57
CA GLY A 163 -23.31 -1.23 1.50
C GLY A 163 -22.44 0.02 1.53
N PRO A 164 -22.63 0.89 2.53
CA PRO A 164 -21.80 2.07 2.73
C PRO A 164 -20.32 1.73 2.78
N VAL A 165 -19.49 2.58 2.18
CA VAL A 165 -18.03 2.44 2.16
C VAL A 165 -17.43 3.53 3.04
N THR A 166 -16.60 3.13 4.00
CA THR A 166 -15.81 4.05 4.82
C THR A 166 -14.32 3.74 4.66
N MET A 167 -13.46 4.69 5.00
CA MET A 167 -12.01 4.46 5.00
C MET A 167 -11.60 3.33 5.94
N GLU A 168 -12.28 3.18 7.07
CA GLU A 168 -12.05 2.10 8.04
C GLU A 168 -12.33 0.71 7.44
N LEU A 169 -13.46 0.55 6.74
CA LEU A 169 -13.83 -0.71 6.08
C LEU A 169 -12.88 -1.08 4.92
N ILE A 170 -12.26 -0.09 4.28
CA ILE A 170 -11.22 -0.33 3.26
C ILE A 170 -9.90 -0.71 3.94
N GLU A 171 -9.54 0.00 5.01
CA GLU A 171 -8.29 -0.24 5.73
C GLU A 171 -8.26 -1.63 6.40
N ASP A 172 -9.39 -2.08 6.96
CA ASP A 172 -9.49 -3.42 7.53
C ASP A 172 -9.66 -4.53 6.47
N GLY A 173 -10.07 -4.18 5.25
CA GLY A 173 -10.30 -5.07 4.11
C GLY A 173 -11.70 -5.71 4.04
N SER A 174 -12.62 -5.29 4.90
CA SER A 174 -14.00 -5.79 4.94
C SER A 174 -14.84 -5.32 3.76
N ALA A 175 -14.56 -4.13 3.20
CA ALA A 175 -15.27 -3.61 2.03
C ALA A 175 -15.16 -4.57 0.83
N GLU A 176 -13.95 -5.07 0.53
CA GLU A 176 -13.67 -6.03 -0.54
C GLU A 176 -14.25 -7.44 -0.30
N SER A 177 -14.45 -7.80 0.98
CA SER A 177 -14.97 -9.12 1.36
C SER A 177 -16.47 -9.28 1.10
N GLN A 178 -17.23 -8.18 1.13
CA GLN A 178 -18.68 -8.18 0.99
C GLN A 178 -19.09 -8.08 -0.49
N LYS A 179 -18.70 -9.07 -1.30
CA LYS A 179 -18.99 -9.07 -2.73
C LYS A 179 -20.51 -9.12 -2.99
N PRO A 180 -21.06 -8.24 -3.84
CA PRO A 180 -22.47 -8.30 -4.18
C PRO A 180 -22.89 -9.61 -4.87
N SER A 181 -24.15 -9.97 -4.66
CA SER A 181 -24.85 -11.06 -5.33
C SER A 181 -26.21 -10.57 -5.84
N ALA A 182 -26.92 -11.40 -6.61
CA ALA A 182 -28.29 -11.10 -7.06
C ALA A 182 -29.28 -10.80 -5.91
N GLY A 183 -28.97 -11.22 -4.67
CA GLY A 183 -29.77 -10.94 -3.47
C GLY A 183 -29.41 -9.63 -2.76
N SER A 184 -28.29 -8.99 -3.09
CA SER A 184 -27.78 -7.82 -2.37
C SER A 184 -28.71 -6.61 -2.47
N MET A 185 -28.84 -5.87 -1.36
CA MET A 185 -29.72 -4.69 -1.30
C MET A 185 -29.14 -3.45 -2.00
N ALA A 186 -27.83 -3.46 -2.26
CA ALA A 186 -27.17 -2.46 -3.08
C ALA A 186 -25.98 -3.08 -3.83
N ILE A 187 -25.62 -2.45 -4.94
CA ILE A 187 -24.33 -2.62 -5.60
C ILE A 187 -23.61 -1.28 -5.47
N VAL A 188 -22.45 -1.29 -4.83
CA VAL A 188 -21.60 -0.11 -4.65
C VAL A 188 -20.22 -0.45 -5.19
N ALA A 189 -19.67 0.40 -6.06
CA ALA A 189 -18.25 0.34 -6.43
C ALA A 189 -17.50 1.41 -5.62
N PHE A 190 -16.26 1.11 -5.25
CA PHE A 190 -15.39 2.04 -4.56
C PHE A 190 -13.96 1.97 -5.08
N VAL A 191 -13.25 3.09 -4.94
CA VAL A 191 -11.83 3.23 -5.21
C VAL A 191 -11.19 4.13 -4.16
N ARG A 192 -10.06 3.70 -3.61
CA ARG A 192 -9.12 4.53 -2.84
C ARG A 192 -7.88 4.77 -3.68
N ALA A 193 -7.69 5.99 -4.12
CA ALA A 193 -6.47 6.44 -4.79
C ALA A 193 -5.54 7.15 -3.80
N ILE A 194 -4.24 7.09 -4.06
CA ILE A 194 -3.18 7.75 -3.30
C ILE A 194 -2.32 8.62 -4.22
N GLY A 195 -1.75 9.69 -3.67
CA GLY A 195 -0.84 10.57 -4.40
C GLY A 195 -1.51 11.51 -5.39
N LEU A 196 -2.83 11.72 -5.27
CA LEU A 196 -3.54 12.66 -6.13
C LEU A 196 -3.05 14.09 -5.93
N LYS A 197 -3.05 14.86 -7.00
CA LYS A 197 -2.46 16.19 -7.07
C LYS A 197 -3.54 17.26 -7.23
N ALA A 198 -3.26 18.47 -6.77
CA ALA A 198 -4.13 19.63 -7.00
C ALA A 198 -4.39 19.80 -8.51
N GLY A 199 -5.65 19.95 -8.90
CA GLY A 199 -6.11 19.96 -10.30
C GLY A 199 -6.60 18.61 -10.83
N ASP A 200 -6.34 17.48 -10.15
CA ASP A 200 -6.90 16.19 -10.58
C ASP A 200 -8.43 16.20 -10.44
N ALA A 201 -9.14 15.88 -11.51
CA ALA A 201 -10.57 15.56 -11.48
C ALA A 201 -10.76 14.04 -11.50
N GLN A 202 -11.76 13.53 -10.79
CA GLN A 202 -11.96 12.09 -10.70
C GLN A 202 -13.42 11.73 -10.96
N TRP A 203 -13.65 10.56 -11.54
CA TRP A 203 -14.99 9.99 -11.58
C TRP A 203 -14.98 8.48 -11.50
N LEU A 204 -16.10 7.95 -11.02
CA LEU A 204 -16.43 6.54 -10.97
C LEU A 204 -17.82 6.35 -11.54
N VAL A 205 -17.93 5.51 -12.57
CA VAL A 205 -19.20 5.22 -13.26
C VAL A 205 -19.45 3.72 -13.19
N ILE A 206 -20.67 3.32 -12.83
CA ILE A 206 -21.12 1.94 -12.85
C ILE A 206 -22.13 1.76 -13.97
N LYS A 207 -21.92 0.72 -14.78
CA LYS A 207 -22.82 0.26 -15.82
C LYS A 207 -23.40 -1.12 -15.51
N ASP A 208 -24.65 -1.31 -15.90
CA ASP A 208 -25.32 -2.62 -15.84
C ASP A 208 -24.97 -3.50 -17.07
N PRO A 209 -25.46 -4.76 -17.13
CA PRO A 209 -25.19 -5.66 -18.25
C PRO A 209 -25.71 -5.19 -19.61
N LEU A 210 -26.62 -4.22 -19.63
CA LEU A 210 -27.17 -3.60 -20.83
C LEU A 210 -26.41 -2.32 -21.20
N GLU A 211 -25.27 -2.06 -20.56
CA GLU A 211 -24.42 -0.88 -20.72
C GLU A 211 -25.06 0.46 -20.27
N ASN A 212 -26.18 0.42 -19.55
CA ASN A 212 -26.78 1.63 -18.99
C ASN A 212 -25.99 2.10 -17.77
N VAL A 213 -25.77 3.41 -17.65
CA VAL A 213 -25.19 3.99 -16.43
C VAL A 213 -26.23 3.91 -15.31
N ILE A 214 -25.89 3.20 -14.24
CA ILE A 214 -26.79 3.00 -13.09
C ILE A 214 -26.40 3.81 -11.86
N ALA A 215 -25.14 4.22 -11.76
CA ALA A 215 -24.65 5.12 -10.72
C ALA A 215 -23.36 5.80 -11.21
N GLU A 216 -23.16 7.04 -10.80
CA GLU A 216 -21.89 7.72 -10.99
C GLU A 216 -21.58 8.66 -9.83
N ASN A 217 -20.29 8.92 -9.63
CA ASN A 217 -19.79 9.95 -8.73
C ASN A 217 -18.66 10.68 -9.46
N ARG A 218 -18.78 12.00 -9.59
CA ARG A 218 -17.81 12.87 -10.25
C ARG A 218 -17.37 13.93 -9.25
N SER A 219 -16.09 13.98 -8.93
CA SER A 219 -15.52 15.04 -8.11
C SER A 219 -15.05 16.20 -8.98
N ALA A 220 -15.24 17.42 -8.46
CA ALA A 220 -14.59 18.60 -9.03
C ALA A 220 -13.05 18.47 -8.90
N PRO A 221 -12.27 19.21 -9.73
CA PRO A 221 -10.83 19.26 -9.60
C PRO A 221 -10.37 19.54 -8.16
N LEU A 222 -9.43 18.74 -7.68
CA LEU A 222 -8.91 18.84 -6.32
C LEU A 222 -8.24 20.21 -6.09
N GLN A 223 -8.59 20.88 -5.00
CA GLN A 223 -8.01 22.18 -4.64
C GLN A 223 -6.59 22.07 -4.03
N ALA A 224 -6.20 20.88 -3.60
CA ALA A 224 -4.90 20.60 -2.99
C ALA A 224 -4.51 19.14 -3.22
N ASN A 225 -3.21 18.83 -3.08
CA ASN A 225 -2.73 17.45 -3.10
C ASN A 225 -3.46 16.62 -2.03
N LYS A 226 -3.76 15.37 -2.36
CA LYS A 226 -4.40 14.42 -1.46
C LYS A 226 -3.53 13.17 -1.35
N ALA A 227 -3.03 12.95 -0.13
CA ALA A 227 -2.31 11.73 0.19
C ALA A 227 -3.19 10.49 -0.09
N GLN A 228 -4.47 10.59 0.22
CA GLN A 228 -5.47 9.58 -0.05
C GLN A 228 -6.80 10.23 -0.36
N PHE A 229 -7.56 9.63 -1.28
CA PHE A 229 -8.91 10.05 -1.60
C PHE A 229 -9.75 8.83 -1.96
N MET A 230 -10.95 8.74 -1.38
CA MET A 230 -11.90 7.67 -1.66
C MET A 230 -13.07 8.21 -2.47
N LEU A 231 -13.42 7.51 -3.54
CA LEU A 231 -14.61 7.75 -4.33
C LEU A 231 -15.44 6.47 -4.35
N PHE A 232 -16.76 6.60 -4.23
CA PHE A 232 -17.68 5.48 -4.37
C PHE A 232 -18.94 5.93 -5.12
N ALA A 233 -19.56 5.00 -5.83
CA ALA A 233 -20.84 5.18 -6.50
C ALA A 233 -21.68 3.92 -6.25
N GLY A 234 -23.00 4.03 -6.20
CA GLY A 234 -23.81 2.84 -5.96
C GLY A 234 -25.28 3.04 -6.21
N LYS A 235 -25.98 1.92 -6.41
CA LYS A 235 -27.42 1.87 -6.63
C LYS A 235 -28.05 0.88 -5.66
N LYS A 236 -29.21 1.26 -5.11
CA LYS A 236 -30.06 0.35 -4.33
C LYS A 236 -30.78 -0.63 -5.27
N ARG A 237 -31.07 -1.82 -4.76
CA ARG A 237 -31.77 -2.88 -5.51
C ARG A 237 -33.07 -2.36 -6.12
N PRO A 238 -33.24 -2.42 -7.45
CA PRO A 238 -34.51 -2.09 -8.11
C PRO A 238 -35.63 -3.04 -7.65
N PRO A 239 -36.91 -2.64 -7.75
CA PRO A 239 -38.04 -3.51 -7.43
C PRO A 239 -38.04 -4.85 -8.19
N GLY A 240 -37.60 -4.84 -9.45
CA GLY A 240 -37.46 -6.06 -10.28
C GLY A 240 -36.23 -6.92 -9.93
N GLY A 241 -35.39 -6.50 -8.99
CA GLY A 241 -34.11 -7.13 -8.68
C GLY A 241 -32.97 -6.66 -9.55
N TRP A 242 -31.86 -7.39 -9.50
CA TRP A 242 -30.70 -7.16 -10.34
C TRP A 242 -30.79 -8.00 -11.61
N GLU A 243 -30.46 -7.38 -12.74
CA GLU A 243 -30.24 -8.10 -13.98
C GLU A 243 -29.06 -9.05 -13.80
N ARG A 244 -29.17 -10.27 -14.36
CA ARG A 244 -28.03 -11.18 -14.40
C ARG A 244 -27.08 -10.72 -15.49
N GLY A 245 -25.78 -10.75 -15.21
CA GLY A 245 -24.79 -10.30 -16.17
C GLY A 245 -23.67 -9.47 -15.56
N SER A 246 -22.81 -8.98 -16.45
CA SER A 246 -21.59 -8.25 -16.07
C SER A 246 -21.92 -6.80 -15.73
N TYR A 247 -21.66 -6.42 -14.49
CA TYR A 247 -21.65 -5.04 -14.04
C TYR A 247 -20.23 -4.51 -14.11
N LYS A 248 -20.04 -3.36 -14.76
CA LYS A 248 -18.73 -2.75 -14.96
C LYS A 248 -18.63 -1.46 -14.17
N ALA A 249 -17.53 -1.24 -13.49
CA ALA A 249 -17.22 0.05 -12.90
C ALA A 249 -15.91 0.59 -13.46
N THR A 250 -15.93 1.84 -13.93
CA THR A 250 -14.76 2.52 -14.48
C THR A 250 -14.46 3.74 -13.62
N TYR A 251 -13.28 3.73 -13.01
CA TYR A 251 -12.68 4.87 -12.32
C TYR A 251 -11.64 5.53 -13.21
N VAL A 252 -11.63 6.85 -13.23
CA VAL A 252 -10.66 7.67 -13.96
C VAL A 252 -10.22 8.85 -13.11
N VAL A 253 -8.94 9.19 -13.23
CA VAL A 253 -8.39 10.50 -12.87
C VAL A 253 -7.95 11.20 -14.14
N GLU A 254 -8.39 12.43 -14.31
CA GLU A 254 -8.01 13.31 -15.40
C GLU A 254 -7.24 14.52 -14.88
N ARG A 255 -6.25 14.93 -15.65
CA ARG A 255 -5.50 16.17 -15.47
C ARG A 255 -5.31 16.83 -16.83
N ASP A 256 -5.71 18.10 -16.94
CA ASP A 256 -5.54 18.91 -18.15
C ASP A 256 -6.06 18.21 -19.42
N GLY A 257 -7.21 17.54 -19.30
CA GLY A 257 -7.86 16.79 -20.39
C GLY A 257 -7.21 15.44 -20.72
N GLN A 258 -6.21 14.99 -19.96
CA GLN A 258 -5.55 13.70 -20.15
C GLN A 258 -5.88 12.73 -19.02
N ILE A 259 -6.18 11.48 -19.38
CA ILE A 259 -6.34 10.39 -18.41
C ILE A 259 -4.97 10.04 -17.84
N VAL A 260 -4.77 10.31 -16.55
CA VAL A 260 -3.51 10.02 -15.84
C VAL A 260 -3.59 8.79 -14.95
N LEU A 261 -4.79 8.30 -14.66
CA LEU A 261 -5.02 7.06 -13.92
C LEU A 261 -6.37 6.46 -14.32
N ARG A 262 -6.43 5.15 -14.52
CA ARG A 262 -7.66 4.44 -14.86
C ARG A 262 -7.72 3.08 -14.15
N LYS A 263 -8.91 2.69 -13.73
CA LYS A 263 -9.20 1.33 -13.28
C LYS A 263 -10.57 0.88 -13.75
N ASP A 264 -10.58 -0.26 -14.42
CA ASP A 264 -11.79 -0.99 -14.74
C ASP A 264 -11.96 -2.15 -13.75
N LEU A 265 -13.19 -2.32 -13.29
CA LEU A 265 -13.64 -3.37 -12.38
C LEU A 265 -14.83 -4.08 -13.01
N GLU A 266 -14.95 -5.36 -12.70
CA GLU A 266 -16.06 -6.19 -13.17
C GLU A 266 -16.65 -6.99 -12.00
N LEU A 267 -17.98 -7.08 -11.99
CA LEU A 267 -18.77 -7.86 -11.06
C LEU A 267 -19.74 -8.73 -11.86
N MET A 268 -19.67 -10.04 -11.64
CA MET A 268 -20.59 -11.00 -12.24
C MET A 268 -21.69 -11.35 -11.25
N LEU A 269 -22.95 -11.14 -11.62
CA LEU A 269 -24.14 -11.54 -10.86
C LEU A 269 -24.91 -12.69 -11.50
#